data_AF-A0ABC9TZ52-F1
#
_entry.id   AF-A0ABC9TZ52-F1
#
_cell.length_a   1.000
_cell.length_b   1.000
_cell.length_c   1.000
_cell.angle_alpha   90.00
_cell.angle_beta   90.00
_cell.angle_gamma   90.00
#
_symmetry.space_group_name_H-M   'P 1'
#
loop_
_entity.id
_entity.type
_entity.pdbx_description
1 polymer ?
#
loop_
_entity_poly.entity_id
_entity_poly.type
_entity_poly.pdbx_seq_one_letter_code
_entity_poly.pdbx_strand_id
1 'polypeptide(L)'
;MSNRIKDAFEQIHATEQMKDTAYSCLQKRIDGRAKRPLLRLHPLAAVCLLLFLFAGSGSWYLWTKPVSYLSVDINPSVELSLNRFNRVTSAEGKNRDGILILQDITLKGRNYIDAVELLVESDSMQAYLKNDPSLTFTVASPRAGELLEGLENSVVSTEYKGTCRQADMESVHIAHECGMSLGKYQAYVRLSGYDKTVTQEECRKMTMHQLLDRLSEYEDIDGGTPCDGHQGENSRHKKGRGH
;
A
#
# COMPACT_ATOMS: atom_id res chain seq x y z
N MET A 1 -89.53 23.94 1.93
CA MET A 1 -89.35 24.54 0.59
C MET A 1 -87.96 24.18 0.10
N SER A 2 -87.81 22.95 -0.40
CA SER A 2 -86.56 22.38 -0.88
C SER A 2 -86.59 22.31 -2.40
N ASN A 3 -85.42 22.59 -3.02
CA ASN A 3 -85.02 22.25 -4.39
C ASN A 3 -85.14 23.25 -5.55
N ARG A 4 -85.40 24.56 -5.36
CA ARG A 4 -85.24 25.52 -6.49
C ARG A 4 -83.80 25.60 -7.04
N ILE A 5 -82.79 25.36 -6.20
CA ILE A 5 -81.38 25.40 -6.60
C ILE A 5 -80.94 24.09 -7.27
N LYS A 6 -81.49 22.94 -6.84
CA LYS A 6 -81.21 21.64 -7.47
C LYS A 6 -81.83 21.56 -8.87
N ASP A 7 -83.07 22.00 -9.02
CA ASP A 7 -83.77 21.97 -10.30
C ASP A 7 -83.11 22.90 -11.34
N ALA A 8 -82.55 24.03 -10.90
CA ALA A 8 -81.82 24.96 -11.77
C ALA A 8 -80.49 24.40 -12.29
N PHE A 9 -79.84 23.49 -11.55
CA PHE A 9 -78.60 22.83 -11.98
C PHE A 9 -78.87 21.54 -12.78
N GLU A 10 -79.99 20.85 -12.56
CA GLU A 10 -80.41 19.71 -13.39
C GLU A 10 -80.68 20.10 -14.85
N GLN A 11 -81.08 21.34 -15.13
CA GLN A 11 -81.32 21.81 -16.50
C GLN A 11 -80.04 22.13 -17.28
N ILE A 12 -78.88 22.20 -16.61
CA ILE A 12 -77.60 22.45 -17.27
C ILE A 12 -77.00 21.09 -17.65
N HIS A 13 -77.43 20.56 -18.79
CA HIS A 13 -76.78 19.41 -19.42
C HIS A 13 -75.89 19.91 -20.54
N ALA A 14 -74.61 19.55 -20.48
CA ALA A 14 -73.70 19.80 -21.59
C ALA A 14 -74.26 19.08 -22.82
N THR A 15 -74.60 19.83 -23.86
CA THR A 15 -75.03 19.28 -25.14
C THR A 15 -73.94 18.39 -25.71
N GLU A 16 -74.32 17.33 -26.44
CA GLU A 16 -73.37 16.39 -27.05
C GLU A 16 -72.31 17.12 -27.91
N GLN A 17 -72.70 18.21 -28.58
CA GLN A 17 -71.75 19.09 -29.29
C GLN A 17 -70.68 19.73 -28.38
N MET A 18 -71.03 20.14 -27.16
CA MET A 18 -70.07 20.68 -26.20
C MET A 18 -69.14 19.59 -25.66
N LYS A 19 -69.65 18.37 -25.48
CA LYS A 19 -68.82 17.21 -25.11
C LYS A 19 -67.86 16.86 -26.24
N ASP A 20 -68.31 16.75 -27.48
CA ASP A 20 -67.47 16.44 -28.65
C ASP A 20 -66.40 17.50 -28.88
N THR A 21 -66.75 18.78 -28.68
CA THR A 21 -65.77 19.88 -28.77
C THR A 21 -64.75 19.80 -27.64
N ALA A 22 -65.18 19.50 -26.42
CA ALA A 22 -64.28 19.30 -25.29
C ALA A 22 -63.36 18.08 -25.50
N TYR A 23 -63.91 16.96 -25.97
CA TYR A 23 -63.18 15.72 -26.27
C TYR A 23 -62.14 15.93 -27.36
N SER A 24 -62.51 16.56 -28.48
CA SER A 24 -61.56 16.84 -29.57
C SER A 24 -60.47 17.83 -29.15
N CYS A 25 -60.79 18.81 -28.28
CA CYS A 25 -59.79 19.72 -27.72
C CYS A 25 -58.85 19.00 -26.74
N LEU A 26 -59.38 18.09 -25.91
CA LEU A 26 -58.57 17.25 -25.01
C LEU A 26 -57.66 16.32 -25.82
N GLN A 27 -58.20 15.69 -26.86
CA GLN A 27 -57.49 14.76 -27.71
C GLN A 27 -56.36 15.46 -28.48
N LYS A 28 -56.59 16.67 -29.02
CA LYS A 28 -55.51 17.51 -29.60
C LYS A 28 -54.41 17.87 -28.58
N ARG A 29 -54.76 18.08 -27.31
CA ARG A 29 -53.76 18.33 -26.24
C ARG A 29 -52.99 17.08 -25.84
N ILE A 30 -53.64 15.91 -25.89
CA ILE A 30 -53.00 14.62 -25.60
C ILE A 30 -52.09 14.21 -26.76
N ASP A 31 -52.56 14.32 -28.00
CA ASP A 31 -51.82 13.95 -29.22
C ASP A 31 -50.71 14.96 -29.54
N GLY A 32 -50.90 16.25 -29.23
CA GLY A 32 -49.87 17.29 -29.35
C GLY A 32 -48.78 17.21 -28.28
N ARG A 33 -48.96 16.40 -27.23
CA ARG A 33 -47.91 16.08 -26.26
C ARG A 33 -47.05 14.98 -26.86
N ALA A 34 -46.20 15.35 -27.83
CA ALA A 34 -45.19 14.45 -28.36
C ALA A 34 -44.50 13.75 -27.18
N LYS A 35 -44.62 12.41 -27.11
CA LYS A 35 -43.81 11.60 -26.19
C LYS A 35 -42.37 11.89 -26.58
N ARG A 36 -41.70 12.79 -25.83
CA ARG A 36 -40.29 13.07 -26.03
C ARG A 36 -39.59 11.71 -26.06
N PRO A 37 -38.88 11.34 -27.13
CA PRO A 37 -38.25 10.04 -27.15
C PRO A 37 -37.29 10.01 -25.96
N LEU A 38 -37.50 9.08 -25.04
CA LEU A 38 -36.55 8.73 -23.99
C LEU A 38 -35.35 8.03 -24.63
N LEU A 39 -34.63 8.72 -25.53
CA LEU A 39 -33.48 8.22 -26.28
C LEU A 39 -32.56 9.45 -26.46
N ARG A 40 -31.35 9.52 -25.93
CA ARG A 40 -30.34 8.47 -25.72
C ARG A 40 -29.47 8.80 -24.49
N LEU A 41 -29.84 8.35 -23.29
CA LEU A 41 -28.94 8.35 -22.13
C LEU A 41 -28.07 7.08 -22.06
N HIS A 42 -28.39 6.06 -22.86
CA HIS A 42 -27.58 4.83 -22.98
C HIS A 42 -26.09 5.06 -23.30
N PRO A 43 -25.69 5.93 -24.26
CA PRO A 43 -24.27 6.15 -24.52
C PRO A 43 -23.57 6.84 -23.35
N LEU A 44 -24.24 7.77 -22.65
CA LEU A 44 -23.68 8.43 -21.46
C LEU A 44 -23.49 7.43 -20.31
N ALA A 45 -24.49 6.59 -20.05
CA ALA A 45 -24.42 5.54 -19.04
C ALA A 45 -23.31 4.52 -19.37
N ALA A 46 -23.15 4.13 -20.65
CA ALA A 46 -22.08 3.24 -21.09
C ALA A 46 -20.69 3.88 -20.91
N VAL A 47 -20.53 5.16 -21.23
CA VAL A 47 -19.27 5.90 -21.01
C VAL A 47 -18.95 6.03 -19.52
N CYS A 48 -19.93 6.36 -18.68
CA CYS A 48 -19.72 6.41 -17.22
C CYS A 48 -19.35 5.05 -16.65
N LEU A 49 -19.94 3.96 -17.14
CA LEU A 49 -19.64 2.60 -16.70
C LEU A 49 -18.23 2.18 -17.15
N LEU A 50 -17.82 2.51 -18.38
CA LEU A 50 -16.45 2.31 -18.84
C LEU A 50 -15.44 3.14 -18.03
N LEU A 51 -15.73 4.41 -17.74
CA LEU A 51 -14.89 5.24 -16.88
C LEU A 51 -14.78 4.66 -15.47
N PHE A 52 -15.88 4.17 -14.90
CA PHE A 52 -15.85 3.48 -13.60
C PHE A 52 -15.04 2.17 -13.65
N LEU A 53 -15.17 1.39 -14.72
CA LEU A 53 -14.39 0.16 -14.89
C LEU A 53 -12.90 0.46 -15.06
N PHE A 54 -12.52 1.40 -15.94
CA PHE A 54 -11.12 1.75 -16.19
C PHE A 54 -10.50 2.54 -15.02
N ALA A 55 -11.21 3.52 -14.46
CA ALA A 55 -10.72 4.27 -13.31
C ALA A 55 -10.71 3.41 -12.04
N GLY A 56 -11.73 2.59 -11.82
CA GLY A 56 -11.84 1.70 -10.66
C GLY A 56 -10.81 0.57 -10.71
N SER A 57 -10.77 -0.20 -11.80
CA SER A 57 -9.84 -1.34 -11.92
C SER A 57 -8.39 -0.90 -12.10
N GLY A 58 -8.13 0.17 -12.87
CA GLY A 58 -6.80 0.73 -13.05
C GLY A 58 -6.24 1.31 -11.74
N SER A 59 -7.07 2.02 -10.97
CA SER A 59 -6.67 2.52 -9.64
C SER A 59 -6.41 1.38 -8.67
N TRP A 60 -7.26 0.34 -8.68
CA TRP A 60 -7.08 -0.84 -7.83
C TRP A 60 -5.76 -1.55 -8.11
N TYR A 61 -5.46 -1.81 -9.38
CA TYR A 61 -4.21 -2.44 -9.79
C TYR A 61 -2.97 -1.67 -9.33
N LEU A 62 -3.02 -0.33 -9.46
CA LEU A 62 -1.95 0.56 -9.00
C LEU A 62 -1.84 0.62 -7.47
N TRP A 63 -2.90 0.29 -6.75
CA TRP A 63 -2.92 0.22 -5.29
C TRP A 63 -2.40 -1.12 -4.76
N THR A 64 -2.58 -2.22 -5.49
CA THR A 64 -2.25 -3.56 -4.99
C THR A 64 -0.93 -4.10 -5.49
N LYS A 65 -0.34 -3.53 -6.56
CA LYS A 65 0.93 -4.02 -7.08
C LYS A 65 2.12 -3.65 -6.17
N PRO A 66 2.89 -4.65 -5.68
CA PRO A 66 4.10 -4.36 -4.95
C PRO A 66 5.18 -3.84 -5.90
N VAL A 67 5.91 -2.83 -5.43
CA VAL A 67 7.05 -2.22 -6.14
C VAL A 67 8.29 -2.16 -5.26
N SER A 68 8.18 -2.53 -3.98
CA SER A 68 9.27 -2.50 -3.02
C SER A 68 9.06 -3.57 -1.96
N TYR A 69 10.17 -4.05 -1.41
CA TYR A 69 10.20 -5.05 -0.35
C TYR A 69 11.04 -4.51 0.81
N LEU A 70 10.54 -4.71 2.02
CA LEU A 70 11.21 -4.34 3.25
C LEU A 70 11.25 -5.56 4.17
N SER A 71 12.45 -6.04 4.46
CA SER A 71 12.69 -7.10 5.43
C SER A 71 13.06 -6.48 6.77
N VAL A 72 12.43 -6.96 7.82
CA VAL A 72 12.70 -6.61 9.22
C VAL A 72 13.24 -7.87 9.90
N ASP A 73 14.54 -7.88 10.17
CA ASP A 73 15.28 -9.06 10.63
C ASP A 73 15.92 -8.84 12.00
N ILE A 74 15.50 -9.61 13.00
CA ILE A 74 16.22 -9.88 14.26
C ILE A 74 16.27 -11.40 14.40
N ASN A 75 15.17 -11.95 14.91
CA ASN A 75 14.71 -13.33 14.98
C ASN A 75 13.45 -13.27 15.87
N PRO A 76 12.35 -12.70 15.38
CA PRO A 76 11.62 -12.96 14.14
C PRO A 76 12.19 -12.31 12.87
N SER A 77 11.78 -12.84 11.71
CA SER A 77 12.03 -12.26 10.40
C SER A 77 10.71 -12.08 9.66
N VAL A 78 10.40 -10.83 9.30
CA VAL A 78 9.15 -10.43 8.65
C VAL A 78 9.47 -9.63 7.39
N GLU A 79 8.80 -9.94 6.28
CA GLU A 79 8.93 -9.19 5.03
C GLU A 79 7.62 -8.49 4.69
N LEU A 80 7.73 -7.21 4.36
CA LEU A 80 6.65 -6.34 3.93
C LEU A 80 6.78 -6.10 2.43
N SER A 81 5.70 -6.36 1.68
CA SER A 81 5.59 -5.88 0.31
C SER A 81 4.87 -4.54 0.31
N LEU A 82 5.42 -3.55 -0.41
CA LEU A 82 4.93 -2.18 -0.43
C LEU A 82 4.48 -1.79 -1.83
N ASN A 83 3.34 -1.10 -1.94
CA ASN A 83 2.93 -0.45 -3.18
C ASN A 83 3.68 0.87 -3.41
N ARG A 84 3.39 1.51 -4.55
CA ARG A 84 4.00 2.81 -4.94
C ARG A 84 3.72 3.97 -3.98
N PHE A 85 2.78 3.82 -3.04
CA PHE A 85 2.46 4.80 -2.01
C PHE A 85 3.13 4.45 -0.67
N ASN A 86 4.11 3.54 -0.67
CA ASN A 86 4.80 3.03 0.51
C ASN A 86 3.84 2.41 1.54
N ARG A 87 2.72 1.85 1.07
CA ARG A 87 1.74 1.15 1.91
C ARG A 87 1.90 -0.35 1.78
N VAL A 88 1.75 -1.04 2.90
CA VAL A 88 1.86 -2.50 2.99
C VAL A 88 0.74 -3.17 2.21
N THR A 89 1.08 -3.96 1.19
CA THR A 89 0.14 -4.79 0.42
C THR A 89 0.05 -6.20 0.97
N SER A 90 1.14 -6.72 1.51
CA SER A 90 1.23 -7.99 2.24
C SER A 90 2.35 -7.95 3.28
N ALA A 91 2.22 -8.80 4.31
CA ALA A 91 3.23 -9.05 5.32
C ALA A 91 3.39 -10.56 5.46
N GLU A 92 4.62 -11.06 5.41
CA GLU A 92 4.94 -12.49 5.44
C GLU A 92 6.00 -12.77 6.51
N GLY A 93 5.76 -13.77 7.36
CA GLY A 93 6.78 -14.26 8.28
C GLY A 93 7.75 -15.16 7.53
N LYS A 94 9.03 -14.80 7.50
CA LYS A 94 10.10 -15.59 6.85
C LYS A 94 10.73 -16.63 7.77
N ASN A 95 10.37 -16.62 9.05
CA ASN A 95 10.63 -17.70 10.00
C ASN A 95 9.41 -17.98 10.89
N ARG A 96 9.48 -19.04 11.70
CA ARG A 96 8.38 -19.44 12.61
C ARG A 96 7.94 -18.29 13.52
N ASP A 97 8.90 -17.57 14.08
CA ASP A 97 8.64 -16.51 15.06
C ASP A 97 8.00 -15.29 14.38
N GLY A 98 8.39 -14.96 13.15
CA GLY A 98 7.75 -13.93 12.34
C GLY A 98 6.31 -14.29 11.95
N ILE A 99 6.03 -15.57 11.70
CA ILE A 99 4.65 -16.04 11.46
C ILE A 99 3.79 -15.83 12.72
N LEU A 100 4.32 -16.16 13.90
CA LEU A 100 3.60 -16.00 15.17
C LEU A 100 3.26 -14.54 15.45
N ILE A 101 4.20 -13.62 15.25
CA ILE A 101 3.97 -12.19 15.50
C ILE A 101 2.89 -11.61 14.57
N LEU A 102 2.84 -12.06 13.33
CA LEU A 102 1.83 -11.61 12.37
C LEU A 102 0.42 -12.14 12.66
N GLN A 103 0.23 -13.09 13.59
CA GLN A 103 -1.12 -13.57 13.95
C GLN A 103 -1.91 -12.51 14.71
N ASP A 104 -1.24 -11.68 15.51
CA ASP A 104 -1.87 -10.72 16.41
C ASP A 104 -1.85 -9.29 15.86
N ILE A 105 -1.24 -9.06 14.68
CA ILE A 105 -0.98 -7.72 14.14
C ILE A 105 -1.47 -7.60 12.70
N THR A 106 -2.24 -6.55 12.42
CA THR A 106 -2.67 -6.21 11.06
C THR A 106 -1.84 -5.05 10.49
N LEU A 107 -0.95 -5.38 9.55
CA LEU A 107 -0.05 -4.41 8.89
C LEU A 107 -0.59 -3.90 7.54
N LYS A 108 -1.42 -4.69 6.85
CA LYS A 108 -1.90 -4.38 5.50
C LYS A 108 -2.63 -3.03 5.43
N GLY A 109 -2.28 -2.20 4.46
CA GLY A 109 -2.84 -0.87 4.20
C GLY A 109 -2.15 0.28 4.95
N ARG A 110 -1.34 -0.02 5.98
CA ARG A 110 -0.58 0.99 6.73
C ARG A 110 0.59 1.53 5.91
N ASN A 111 1.06 2.73 6.26
CA ASN A 111 2.36 3.20 5.78
C ASN A 111 3.46 2.27 6.34
N TYR A 112 4.54 2.09 5.60
CA TYR A 112 5.64 1.22 6.02
C TYR A 112 6.28 1.62 7.35
N ILE A 113 6.40 2.92 7.67
CA ILE A 113 6.92 3.38 8.98
C ILE A 113 5.95 2.97 10.09
N ASP A 114 4.67 3.32 9.99
CA ASP A 114 3.65 2.91 10.97
C ASP A 114 3.58 1.38 11.14
N ALA A 115 3.82 0.63 10.05
CA ALA A 115 3.81 -0.82 10.08
C ALA A 115 5.04 -1.39 10.81
N VAL A 116 6.22 -0.80 10.59
CA VAL A 116 7.45 -1.17 11.29
C VAL A 116 7.35 -0.79 12.77
N GLU A 117 6.87 0.40 13.09
CA GLU A 117 6.63 0.87 14.47
C GLU A 117 5.68 -0.08 15.21
N LEU A 118 4.52 -0.37 14.63
CA LEU A 118 3.57 -1.32 15.22
C LEU A 118 4.17 -2.73 15.38
N LEU A 119 5.03 -3.14 14.46
CA LEU A 119 5.70 -4.44 14.53
C LEU A 119 6.71 -4.47 15.70
N VAL A 120 7.55 -3.44 15.84
CA VAL A 120 8.56 -3.37 16.92
C VAL A 120 7.95 -3.15 18.29
N GLU A 121 6.85 -2.41 18.39
CA GLU A 121 6.14 -2.15 19.64
C GLU A 121 5.31 -3.33 20.13
N SER A 122 5.08 -4.34 19.29
CA SER A 122 4.31 -5.52 19.69
C SER A 122 4.98 -6.27 20.84
N ASP A 123 4.20 -6.70 21.83
CA ASP A 123 4.71 -7.46 23.00
C ASP A 123 5.55 -8.67 22.58
N SER A 124 5.11 -9.35 21.52
CA SER A 124 5.78 -10.50 20.95
C SER A 124 7.16 -10.14 20.36
N MET A 125 7.33 -8.99 19.70
CA MET A 125 8.62 -8.52 19.19
C MET A 125 9.53 -7.95 20.31
N GLN A 126 8.94 -7.26 21.29
CA GLN A 126 9.64 -6.67 22.43
C GLN A 126 10.41 -7.72 23.25
N ALA A 127 9.90 -8.95 23.32
CA ALA A 127 10.61 -10.06 23.97
C ALA A 127 11.95 -10.39 23.29
N TYR A 128 12.07 -10.18 21.98
CA TYR A 128 13.30 -10.43 21.22
C TYR A 128 14.25 -9.24 21.30
N LEU A 129 13.72 -8.02 21.15
CA LEU A 129 14.51 -6.77 21.20
C LEU A 129 15.28 -6.58 22.51
N LYS A 130 14.74 -7.07 23.64
CA LYS A 130 15.42 -7.01 24.96
C LYS A 130 16.61 -7.95 25.07
N ASN A 131 16.63 -9.05 24.33
CA ASN A 131 17.64 -10.11 24.44
C ASN A 131 18.69 -10.05 23.33
N ASP A 132 18.31 -9.55 22.15
CA ASP A 132 19.15 -9.48 20.97
C ASP A 132 18.83 -8.19 20.17
N PRO A 133 19.63 -7.13 20.34
CA PRO A 133 19.30 -5.81 19.80
C PRO A 133 19.67 -5.64 18.31
N SER A 134 20.13 -6.68 17.61
CA SER A 134 20.57 -6.52 16.21
C SER A 134 19.39 -6.47 15.23
N LEU A 135 18.61 -5.39 15.30
CA LEU A 135 17.54 -5.08 14.36
C LEU A 135 18.14 -4.62 13.03
N THR A 136 17.82 -5.34 11.96
CA THR A 136 18.24 -4.99 10.60
C THR A 136 17.03 -4.75 9.71
N PHE A 137 17.03 -3.61 9.03
CA PHE A 137 16.10 -3.30 7.95
C PHE A 137 16.78 -3.47 6.61
N THR A 138 16.23 -4.30 5.75
CA THR A 138 16.74 -4.48 4.38
C THR A 138 15.69 -4.06 3.36
N VAL A 139 15.98 -3.03 2.55
CA VAL A 139 15.07 -2.47 1.56
C VAL A 139 15.53 -2.82 0.15
N ALA A 140 14.66 -3.49 -0.61
CA ALA A 140 14.76 -3.61 -2.06
C ALA A 140 13.71 -2.72 -2.72
N SER A 141 14.13 -1.65 -3.40
CA SER A 141 13.23 -0.69 -4.02
C SER A 141 13.92 0.14 -5.10
N PRO A 142 13.24 0.52 -6.19
CA PRO A 142 13.69 1.59 -7.08
C PRO A 142 13.86 2.95 -6.37
N ARG A 143 13.23 3.13 -5.22
CA ARG A 143 13.29 4.32 -4.37
C ARG A 143 13.88 4.00 -2.99
N ALA A 144 14.89 3.13 -2.95
CA ALA A 144 15.49 2.67 -1.71
C ALA A 144 15.95 3.85 -0.82
N GLY A 145 16.57 4.89 -1.39
CA GLY A 145 17.00 6.06 -0.62
C GLY A 145 15.88 6.74 0.16
N GLU A 146 14.70 6.95 -0.44
CA GLU A 146 13.53 7.55 0.24
C GLU A 146 13.04 6.69 1.42
N LEU A 147 13.01 5.36 1.23
CA LEU A 147 12.54 4.43 2.26
C LEU A 147 13.55 4.27 3.40
N LEU A 148 14.84 4.22 3.07
CA LEU A 148 15.92 4.10 4.05
C LEU A 148 16.02 5.37 4.88
N GLU A 149 15.98 6.55 4.24
CA GLU A 149 15.98 7.83 4.96
C GLU A 149 14.79 7.94 5.93
N GLY A 150 13.60 7.47 5.53
CA GLY A 150 12.45 7.45 6.43
C GLY A 150 12.61 6.47 7.60
N LEU A 151 13.25 5.32 7.40
CA LEU A 151 13.55 4.37 8.48
C LEU A 151 14.62 4.94 9.42
N GLU A 152 15.70 5.50 8.89
CA GLU A 152 16.80 6.08 9.65
C GLU A 152 16.32 7.24 10.55
N ASN A 153 15.40 8.06 10.05
CA ASN A 153 14.79 9.17 10.80
C ASN A 153 13.60 8.75 11.68
N SER A 154 13.23 7.46 11.69
CA SER A 154 12.11 6.99 12.51
C SER A 154 12.50 6.78 13.97
N VAL A 155 11.49 6.82 14.85
CA VAL A 155 11.65 6.47 16.28
C VAL A 155 12.22 5.06 16.42
N VAL A 156 11.87 4.16 15.50
CA VAL A 156 12.31 2.77 15.56
C VAL A 156 13.83 2.63 15.43
N SER A 157 14.45 3.32 14.48
CA SER A 157 15.90 3.24 14.30
C SER A 157 16.67 3.97 15.39
N THR A 158 16.11 5.07 15.91
CA THR A 158 16.74 5.86 16.98
C THR A 158 16.66 5.17 18.35
N GLU A 159 15.55 4.51 18.67
CA GLU A 159 15.35 3.82 19.95
C GLU A 159 15.96 2.41 19.98
N TYR A 160 15.78 1.65 18.90
CA TYR A 160 16.20 0.24 18.83
C TYR A 160 17.52 0.03 18.08
N LYS A 161 18.20 1.11 17.68
CA LYS A 161 19.49 1.09 16.98
C LYS A 161 19.48 0.22 15.71
N GLY A 162 18.37 0.26 14.98
CA GLY A 162 18.19 -0.55 13.79
C GLY A 162 19.18 -0.17 12.69
N THR A 163 19.87 -1.15 12.11
CA THR A 163 20.75 -0.92 10.95
C THR A 163 19.95 -1.00 9.66
N CYS A 164 20.04 0.04 8.83
CA CYS A 164 19.40 0.09 7.52
C CYS A 164 20.36 -0.38 6.42
N ARG A 165 19.85 -1.19 5.49
CA ARG A 165 20.61 -1.78 4.38
C ARG A 165 19.80 -1.75 3.09
N GLN A 166 20.47 -1.42 1.99
CA GLN A 166 19.89 -1.53 0.66
C GLN A 166 20.16 -2.92 0.06
N ALA A 167 19.21 -3.40 -0.72
CA ALA A 167 19.33 -4.61 -1.54
C ALA A 167 18.78 -4.37 -2.95
N ASP A 168 19.21 -5.22 -3.89
CA ASP A 168 18.68 -5.19 -5.24
C ASP A 168 17.33 -5.90 -5.33
N MET A 169 16.45 -5.42 -6.21
CA MET A 169 15.14 -6.04 -6.46
C MET A 169 15.27 -7.48 -6.97
N GLU A 170 16.32 -7.81 -7.72
CA GLU A 170 16.59 -9.17 -8.18
C GLU A 170 16.88 -10.14 -7.03
N SER A 171 17.53 -9.64 -5.97
CA SER A 171 17.86 -10.44 -4.80
C SER A 171 16.63 -10.94 -4.04
N VAL A 172 15.48 -10.28 -4.19
CA VAL A 172 14.23 -10.68 -3.52
C VAL A 172 13.78 -12.06 -3.99
N HIS A 173 13.75 -12.28 -5.30
CA HIS A 173 13.30 -13.55 -5.86
C HIS A 173 14.25 -14.68 -5.47
N ILE A 174 15.57 -14.43 -5.57
CA ILE A 174 16.60 -15.42 -5.21
C ILE A 174 16.52 -15.75 -3.72
N ALA A 175 16.37 -14.75 -2.84
CA ALA A 175 16.21 -14.96 -1.41
C ALA A 175 15.02 -15.91 -1.12
N HIS A 176 13.89 -15.70 -1.78
CA HIS A 176 12.69 -16.53 -1.60
C HIS A 176 12.87 -17.94 -2.12
N GLU A 177 13.46 -18.13 -3.30
CA GLU A 177 13.78 -19.46 -3.85
C GLU A 177 14.68 -20.27 -2.92
N CYS A 178 15.59 -19.57 -2.23
CA CYS A 178 16.55 -20.17 -1.33
C CYS A 178 16.00 -20.35 0.10
N GLY A 179 14.75 -19.95 0.35
CA GLY A 179 14.08 -20.06 1.64
C GLY A 179 14.67 -19.13 2.72
N MET A 180 15.17 -17.97 2.32
CA MET A 180 15.71 -16.94 3.21
C MET A 180 14.86 -15.67 3.16
N SER A 181 14.93 -14.85 4.21
CA SER A 181 14.52 -13.46 4.11
C SER A 181 15.52 -12.69 3.24
N LEU A 182 15.08 -11.55 2.70
CA LEU A 182 15.95 -10.66 1.94
C LEU A 182 17.19 -10.25 2.75
N GLY A 183 17.03 -9.91 4.03
CA GLY A 183 18.17 -9.51 4.88
C GLY A 183 19.16 -10.65 5.13
N LYS A 184 18.68 -11.87 5.39
CA LYS A 184 19.55 -13.06 5.55
C LYS A 184 20.28 -13.40 4.25
N TYR A 185 19.61 -13.31 3.11
CA TYR A 185 20.26 -13.51 1.82
C TYR A 185 21.36 -12.46 1.56
N GLN A 186 21.11 -11.19 1.88
CA GLN A 186 22.13 -10.14 1.79
C GLN A 186 23.31 -10.35 2.74
N ALA A 187 23.07 -10.87 3.94
CA ALA A 187 24.15 -11.26 4.84
C ALA A 187 24.97 -12.42 4.27
N TYR A 188 24.32 -13.43 3.70
CA TYR A 188 24.99 -14.54 3.01
C TYR A 188 25.86 -14.08 1.84
N VAL A 189 25.32 -13.23 0.95
CA VAL A 189 26.07 -12.73 -0.22
C VAL A 189 27.34 -11.99 0.21
N ARG A 190 27.25 -11.17 1.26
CA ARG A 190 28.40 -10.49 1.85
C ARG A 190 29.41 -11.46 2.44
N LEU A 191 28.94 -12.40 3.25
CA LEU A 191 29.81 -13.39 3.90
C LEU A 191 30.55 -14.26 2.87
N SER A 192 29.86 -14.67 1.80
CA SER A 192 30.47 -15.38 0.66
C SER A 192 31.46 -14.53 -0.13
N GLY A 193 31.38 -13.20 -0.03
CA GLY A 193 32.39 -12.27 -0.53
C GLY A 193 33.75 -12.48 0.14
N TYR A 194 33.76 -12.73 1.46
CA TYR A 194 34.95 -12.92 2.29
C TYR A 194 35.40 -14.39 2.38
N ASP A 195 34.46 -15.31 2.65
CA ASP A 195 34.72 -16.73 2.83
C ASP A 195 34.01 -17.57 1.75
N LYS A 196 34.79 -18.14 0.83
CA LYS A 196 34.29 -18.98 -0.27
C LYS A 196 33.85 -20.38 0.17
N THR A 197 34.14 -20.78 1.41
CA THR A 197 33.70 -22.08 1.95
C THR A 197 32.27 -22.05 2.46
N VAL A 198 31.72 -20.85 2.71
CA VAL A 198 30.36 -20.66 3.18
C VAL A 198 29.35 -21.07 2.11
N THR A 199 28.46 -21.97 2.50
CA THR A 199 27.39 -22.46 1.63
C THR A 199 26.06 -21.80 1.95
N GLN A 200 25.23 -21.66 0.91
CA GLN A 200 23.87 -21.17 1.08
C GLN A 200 23.04 -22.03 2.06
N GLU A 201 23.20 -23.36 2.02
CA GLU A 201 22.46 -24.27 2.91
C GLU A 201 22.83 -24.07 4.38
N GLU A 202 24.09 -23.81 4.67
CA GLU A 202 24.58 -23.51 6.01
C GLU A 202 23.97 -22.19 6.51
N CYS A 203 24.09 -21.11 5.73
CA CYS A 203 23.51 -19.81 6.08
C CYS A 203 21.99 -19.85 6.26
N ARG A 204 21.30 -20.74 5.53
CA ARG A 204 19.83 -20.87 5.67
C ARG A 204 19.44 -21.33 7.06
N LYS A 205 20.24 -22.23 7.65
CA LYS A 205 20.02 -22.81 8.98
C LYS A 205 20.45 -21.90 10.13
N MET A 206 21.29 -20.91 9.85
CA MET A 206 21.74 -19.92 10.84
C MET A 206 20.66 -18.90 11.16
N THR A 207 20.73 -18.27 12.33
CA THR A 207 19.95 -17.06 12.63
C THR A 207 20.57 -15.84 11.94
N MET A 208 19.81 -14.74 11.82
CA MET A 208 20.38 -13.49 11.31
C MET A 208 21.54 -13.01 12.20
N HIS A 209 21.36 -13.07 13.52
CA HIS A 209 22.41 -12.78 14.50
C HIS A 209 23.69 -13.59 14.24
N GLN A 210 23.61 -14.90 14.04
CA GLN A 210 24.79 -15.72 13.73
C GLN A 210 25.49 -15.33 12.42
N LEU A 211 24.72 -14.91 11.41
CA LEU A 211 25.29 -14.41 10.16
C LEU A 211 26.03 -13.07 10.38
N LEU A 212 25.44 -12.17 11.17
CA LEU A 212 26.04 -10.89 11.52
C LEU A 212 27.27 -11.05 12.42
N ASP A 213 27.23 -11.98 13.37
CA ASP A 213 28.35 -12.32 14.26
C ASP A 213 29.55 -12.82 13.44
N ARG A 214 29.33 -13.72 12.47
CA ARG A 214 30.38 -14.12 11.52
C ARG A 214 30.88 -12.98 10.64
N LEU A 215 29.99 -12.10 10.18
CA LEU A 215 30.39 -10.93 9.40
C LEU A 215 31.26 -9.96 10.21
N SER A 216 31.06 -9.89 11.53
CA SER A 216 31.84 -9.02 12.42
C SER A 216 33.33 -9.41 12.50
N GLU A 217 33.70 -10.61 12.08
CA GLU A 217 35.11 -11.02 11.97
C GLU A 217 35.83 -10.33 10.80
N TYR A 218 35.08 -9.86 9.80
CA TYR A 218 35.59 -9.25 8.57
C TYR A 218 35.28 -7.76 8.46
N GLU A 219 34.14 -7.34 9.01
CA GLU A 219 33.66 -5.96 9.02
C GLU A 219 33.70 -5.44 10.46
N ASP A 220 34.30 -4.27 10.68
CA ASP A 220 33.93 -3.47 11.84
C ASP A 220 32.42 -3.17 11.70
N ILE A 221 31.63 -3.38 12.76
CA ILE A 221 30.15 -3.29 12.76
C ILE A 221 29.61 -1.90 12.33
N ASP A 222 30.48 -0.94 11.97
CA ASP A 222 30.16 0.36 11.37
C ASP A 222 29.78 0.31 9.87
N GLY A 223 29.80 -0.86 9.22
CA GLY A 223 29.57 -0.97 7.77
C GLY A 223 28.15 -0.65 7.29
N GLY A 224 27.17 -0.50 8.17
CA GLY A 224 25.86 0.06 7.86
C GLY A 224 25.80 1.40 8.53
N THR A 225 25.60 2.48 7.77
CA THR A 225 25.54 3.84 8.32
C THR A 225 24.69 3.81 9.60
N PRO A 226 25.31 3.98 10.78
CA PRO A 226 24.55 4.15 12.00
C PRO A 226 23.62 5.34 11.75
N CYS A 227 22.38 5.26 12.24
CA CYS A 227 21.41 6.33 12.10
C CYS A 227 21.79 7.50 13.05
N ASP A 228 22.99 8.06 12.88
CA ASP A 228 23.47 9.21 13.61
C ASP A 228 22.90 10.45 12.95
N GLY A 229 21.85 10.99 13.58
CA GLY A 229 21.25 12.25 13.21
C GLY A 229 22.24 13.40 13.34
N HIS A 230 22.88 13.78 12.24
CA HIS A 230 23.58 15.05 12.15
C HIS A 230 22.79 16.05 11.30
N GLN A 231 22.33 17.07 12.03
CA GLN A 231 21.73 18.31 11.55
C GLN A 231 22.52 18.89 10.36
N GLY A 232 21.76 19.28 9.33
CA GLY A 232 22.31 19.92 8.16
C GLY A 232 22.91 21.29 8.46
N GLU A 233 23.96 21.64 7.71
CA GLU A 233 24.28 23.03 7.42
C GLU A 233 24.90 23.19 6.02
N ASN A 234 24.14 23.87 5.17
CA ASN A 234 24.54 24.83 4.14
C ASN A 234 25.79 24.58 3.27
N SER A 235 25.49 24.27 2.00
CA SER A 235 25.81 25.10 0.83
C SER A 235 26.99 26.07 0.93
N ARG A 236 28.07 25.82 0.18
CA ARG A 236 28.82 26.88 -0.51
C ARG A 236 29.58 26.37 -1.74
N HIS A 237 29.11 26.83 -2.89
CA HIS A 237 29.82 26.90 -4.17
C HIS A 237 31.29 27.30 -4.03
N LYS A 238 32.18 26.58 -4.71
CA LYS A 238 33.37 27.18 -5.34
C LYS A 238 33.56 26.65 -6.76
N LYS A 239 33.31 27.54 -7.72
CA LYS A 239 33.90 27.49 -9.08
C LYS A 239 35.42 27.64 -8.95
N GLY A 240 36.18 26.78 -9.60
CA GLY A 240 37.61 26.95 -9.85
C GLY A 240 37.88 26.99 -11.35
N ARG A 241 38.38 28.13 -11.82
CA ARG A 241 38.96 28.40 -13.16
C ARG A 241 40.47 28.53 -12.99
N GLY A 242 41.26 28.10 -13.98
CA GLY A 242 42.68 28.43 -14.19
C GLY A 242 43.62 27.55 -13.37
N HIS A 243 44.69 26.95 -13.89
CA HIS A 243 45.50 27.23 -15.09
C HIS A 243 45.88 25.92 -15.82
#